data_AF-A0A166EVB7-F1
#
_entry.id   AF-A0A166EVB7-F1
#
_cell.length_a   1.000
_cell.length_b   1.000
_cell.length_c   1.000
_cell.angle_alpha   90.00
_cell.angle_beta   90.00
_cell.angle_gamma   90.00
#
_symmetry.space_group_name_H-M   'P 1'
#
loop_
_entity.id
_entity.type
_entity.pdbx_description
1 polymer ?
#
loop_
_entity_poly.entity_id
_entity_poly.type
_entity_poly.pdbx_seq_one_letter_code
_entity_poly.pdbx_strand_id
1 'polypeptide(L)'
;MTSPLIVFTPESSFGVEELVHGLRTDPIIALTSFTNTIRGRMRLHSLGVYVKGDSAYEEAIIEAFAWYFIDATRDSRGMLKPVKEVMEHLGGPDFWEACLETDYPVVLAELIGSHYYWAHDRTYRDGVFECFVAFMYLWRNRSYDEFGEEIPRETGSCEIRSPSLSFVAQMNTSFGRIWDQVWLHRSDIEDDMQAFKSEDDSHFFGYVFRIQMSARYMFEVINKQDPSGTYEQSSKLARILLWTWSLLSCVGTRPEDISALSEVLEIYGDDFDDAGKAEFMDKMVVNGVGPAPVLSKAVEVLESTPIVGITLSNLLCYIDILSGAYLPVSCRAYRPLRDAFASVPILGPIAAALRRHNDQIIPQGETRGFPRGDRQLSLWCSCANISRTVAEDLRAGKRRAESDLGKAAYEIFQDGNLLVLEVQATEERALLEKYAEHFELSLEGWIRLFREYNASRSLFLEPIIHDFSDAAKHGWYSALLGLRKASHSTPTDSLLRTLVHAWEEVGQELHFKEAKKRQEFERERAKYCMWRLCRHNTSPADKALNKCKGCGDAFYCSKDCQVRHWKEGHKDACRRLKV
;
A
#
# COMPACT_ATOMS: atom_id res chain seq x y z
N MET A 1 -44.12 -10.20 -31.55
CA MET A 1 -44.85 -10.77 -30.40
C MET A 1 -44.58 -9.86 -29.22
N THR A 2 -45.60 -9.16 -28.72
CA THR A 2 -45.48 -8.26 -27.56
C THR A 2 -45.57 -9.11 -26.30
N SER A 3 -44.46 -9.33 -25.59
CA SER A 3 -44.49 -9.93 -24.25
C SER A 3 -45.36 -9.06 -23.33
N PRO A 4 -46.20 -9.67 -22.47
CA PRO A 4 -47.02 -8.92 -21.53
C PRO A 4 -46.11 -8.15 -20.57
N LEU A 5 -46.24 -6.82 -20.56
CA LEU A 5 -45.65 -5.98 -19.51
C LEU A 5 -46.31 -6.38 -18.19
N ILE A 6 -45.55 -7.00 -17.29
CA ILE A 6 -46.01 -7.26 -15.93
C ILE A 6 -46.03 -5.91 -15.21
N VAL A 7 -47.23 -5.40 -14.92
CA VAL A 7 -47.41 -4.16 -14.17
C VAL A 7 -47.53 -4.50 -12.69
N PHE A 8 -46.49 -4.22 -11.93
CA PHE A 8 -46.50 -4.39 -10.47
C PHE A 8 -47.23 -3.21 -9.81
N THR A 9 -48.11 -3.50 -8.86
CA THR A 9 -48.79 -2.47 -8.05
C THR A 9 -48.11 -2.31 -6.69
N PRO A 10 -47.99 -1.08 -6.14
CA PRO A 10 -47.20 -0.82 -4.93
C PRO A 10 -47.68 -1.50 -3.62
N GLU A 11 -48.86 -2.12 -3.62
CA GLU A 11 -49.53 -2.58 -2.38
C GLU A 11 -49.19 -4.03 -1.98
N SER A 12 -48.37 -4.76 -2.75
CA SER A 12 -48.07 -6.16 -2.45
C SER A 12 -46.57 -6.41 -2.21
N SER A 13 -46.23 -6.84 -0.99
CA SER A 13 -44.92 -7.43 -0.66
C SER A 13 -44.57 -8.65 -1.53
N PHE A 14 -45.55 -9.21 -2.24
CA PHE A 14 -45.40 -10.27 -3.24
C PHE A 14 -44.45 -9.90 -4.40
N GLY A 15 -44.30 -8.61 -4.74
CA GLY A 15 -43.50 -8.22 -5.91
C GLY A 15 -41.99 -8.39 -5.74
N VAL A 16 -41.48 -8.29 -4.51
CA VAL A 16 -40.03 -8.34 -4.24
C VAL A 16 -39.49 -9.78 -4.31
N GLU A 17 -40.19 -10.73 -3.68
CA GLU A 17 -39.81 -12.14 -3.72
C GLU A 17 -39.92 -12.72 -5.15
N GLU A 18 -40.95 -12.35 -5.89
CA GLU A 18 -41.08 -12.70 -7.31
C GLU A 18 -39.93 -12.15 -8.14
N LEU A 19 -39.45 -10.93 -7.85
CA LEU A 19 -38.35 -10.33 -8.59
C LEU A 19 -37.02 -11.02 -8.29
N VAL A 20 -36.72 -11.34 -7.02
CA VAL A 20 -35.52 -12.12 -6.63
C VAL A 20 -35.59 -13.55 -7.17
N HIS A 21 -36.78 -14.17 -7.16
CA HIS A 21 -37.00 -15.47 -7.81
C HIS A 21 -36.75 -15.37 -9.31
N GLY A 22 -37.26 -14.31 -9.94
CA GLY A 22 -37.06 -13.98 -11.34
C GLY A 22 -35.59 -13.85 -11.71
N LEU A 23 -34.75 -13.23 -10.88
CA LEU A 23 -33.31 -13.16 -11.12
C LEU A 23 -32.65 -14.55 -11.24
N ARG A 24 -33.18 -15.56 -10.55
CA ARG A 24 -32.65 -16.94 -10.61
C ARG A 24 -33.22 -17.75 -11.76
N THR A 25 -34.48 -17.53 -12.12
CA THR A 25 -35.19 -18.37 -13.10
C THR A 25 -35.22 -17.79 -14.51
N ASP A 26 -35.31 -16.46 -14.62
CA ASP A 26 -35.38 -15.70 -15.87
C ASP A 26 -34.79 -14.29 -15.66
N PRO A 27 -33.45 -14.20 -15.54
CA PRO A 27 -32.78 -12.94 -15.21
C PRO A 27 -33.02 -11.85 -16.26
N ILE A 28 -33.25 -12.21 -17.52
CA ILE A 28 -33.49 -11.22 -18.59
C ILE A 28 -34.82 -10.48 -18.35
N ILE A 29 -35.90 -11.18 -18.01
CA ILE A 29 -37.19 -10.53 -17.71
C ILE A 29 -37.08 -9.66 -16.45
N ALA A 30 -36.48 -10.20 -15.38
CA ALA A 30 -36.34 -9.50 -14.11
C ALA A 30 -35.52 -8.20 -14.26
N LEU A 31 -34.35 -8.28 -14.91
CA LEU A 31 -33.48 -7.12 -15.16
C LEU A 31 -34.08 -6.13 -16.17
N THR A 32 -34.82 -6.60 -17.17
CA THR A 32 -35.56 -5.70 -18.09
C THR A 32 -36.63 -4.90 -17.34
N SER A 33 -37.37 -5.56 -16.45
CA SER A 33 -38.38 -4.89 -15.61
C SER A 33 -37.73 -3.84 -14.70
N PHE A 34 -36.64 -4.22 -14.04
CA PHE A 34 -35.86 -3.32 -13.19
C PHE A 34 -35.36 -2.09 -13.96
N THR A 35 -34.64 -2.30 -15.07
CA THR A 35 -34.01 -1.21 -15.84
C THR A 35 -35.04 -0.25 -16.43
N ASN A 36 -36.18 -0.74 -16.90
CA ASN A 36 -37.28 0.09 -17.37
C ASN A 36 -37.90 0.91 -16.24
N THR A 37 -38.06 0.32 -15.05
CA THR A 37 -38.58 1.01 -13.87
C THR A 37 -37.67 2.17 -13.47
N ILE A 38 -36.37 1.91 -13.29
CA ILE A 38 -35.39 2.93 -12.90
C ILE A 38 -35.28 4.05 -13.95
N ARG A 39 -35.19 3.71 -15.24
CA ARG A 39 -35.15 4.72 -16.33
C ARG A 39 -36.41 5.57 -16.36
N GLY A 40 -37.58 4.97 -16.14
CA GLY A 40 -38.85 5.69 -16.04
C GLY A 40 -38.83 6.72 -14.91
N ARG A 41 -38.33 6.32 -13.73
CA ARG A 41 -38.22 7.17 -12.54
C ARG A 41 -37.25 8.33 -12.73
N MET A 42 -36.05 8.06 -13.23
CA MET A 42 -35.07 9.09 -13.54
C MET A 42 -35.62 10.13 -14.53
N ARG A 43 -36.38 9.69 -15.55
CA ARG A 43 -37.04 10.59 -16.51
C ARG A 43 -38.10 11.47 -15.83
N LEU A 44 -38.98 10.89 -15.02
CA LEU A 44 -40.01 11.66 -14.29
C LEU A 44 -39.38 12.71 -13.37
N HIS A 45 -38.32 12.34 -12.65
CA HIS A 45 -37.58 13.28 -11.81
C HIS A 45 -36.94 14.42 -12.63
N SER A 46 -36.35 14.12 -13.78
CA SER A 46 -35.78 15.15 -14.68
C SER A 46 -36.80 16.16 -15.20
N LEU A 47 -38.09 15.78 -15.22
CA LEU A 47 -39.22 16.65 -15.59
C LEU A 47 -39.81 17.42 -14.39
N GLY A 48 -39.23 17.27 -13.19
CA GLY A 48 -39.73 17.88 -11.97
C GLY A 48 -41.01 17.23 -11.43
N VAL A 49 -41.36 16.03 -11.90
CA VAL A 49 -42.55 15.30 -11.47
C VAL A 49 -42.18 14.42 -10.28
N TYR A 50 -42.43 14.91 -9.06
CA TYR A 50 -42.22 14.15 -7.83
C TYR A 50 -43.48 13.39 -7.43
N VAL A 51 -43.45 12.05 -7.49
CA VAL A 51 -44.56 11.19 -7.06
C VAL A 51 -44.24 10.61 -5.69
N LYS A 52 -44.75 11.26 -4.63
CA LYS A 52 -44.43 10.96 -3.22
C LYS A 52 -44.79 9.54 -2.75
N GLY A 53 -45.69 8.83 -3.46
CA GLY A 53 -46.12 7.47 -3.10
C GLY A 53 -45.24 6.35 -3.68
N ASP A 54 -44.34 6.69 -4.60
CA ASP A 54 -43.65 5.70 -5.43
C ASP A 54 -42.20 5.40 -5.00
N SER A 55 -41.62 6.17 -4.08
CA SER A 55 -40.24 5.96 -3.62
C SER A 55 -40.09 4.67 -2.82
N ALA A 56 -41.08 4.32 -1.98
CA ALA A 56 -41.02 3.13 -1.13
C ALA A 56 -40.94 1.81 -1.91
N TYR A 57 -41.62 1.72 -3.07
CA TYR A 57 -41.55 0.54 -3.92
C TYR A 57 -40.17 0.39 -4.58
N GLU A 58 -39.60 1.50 -5.04
CA GLU A 58 -38.26 1.50 -5.62
C GLU A 58 -37.18 1.18 -4.58
N GLU A 59 -37.26 1.81 -3.41
CA GLU A 59 -36.40 1.53 -2.25
C GLU A 59 -36.45 0.04 -1.89
N ALA A 60 -37.64 -0.57 -1.83
CA ALA A 60 -37.79 -1.99 -1.54
C ALA A 60 -37.17 -2.89 -2.63
N ILE A 61 -37.28 -2.52 -3.90
CA ILE A 61 -36.61 -3.26 -4.99
C ILE A 61 -35.09 -3.18 -4.86
N ILE A 62 -34.55 -1.97 -4.67
CA ILE A 62 -33.10 -1.74 -4.55
C ILE A 62 -32.54 -2.47 -3.32
N GLU A 63 -33.24 -2.39 -2.18
CA GLU A 63 -32.86 -3.09 -0.97
C GLU A 63 -32.84 -4.61 -1.18
N ALA A 64 -33.85 -5.16 -1.82
CA ALA A 64 -33.91 -6.59 -2.11
C ALA A 64 -32.79 -7.06 -3.05
N PHE A 65 -32.48 -6.26 -4.08
CA PHE A 65 -31.36 -6.55 -4.98
C PHE A 65 -30.04 -6.49 -4.23
N ALA A 66 -29.83 -5.45 -3.42
CA ALA A 66 -28.62 -5.29 -2.63
C ALA A 66 -28.43 -6.48 -1.69
N TRP A 67 -29.47 -6.89 -0.97
CA TRP A 67 -29.42 -8.08 -0.11
C TRP A 67 -29.11 -9.36 -0.89
N TYR A 68 -29.73 -9.54 -2.06
CA TYR A 68 -29.46 -10.68 -2.91
C TYR A 68 -27.99 -10.71 -3.38
N PHE A 69 -27.43 -9.57 -3.79
CA PHE A 69 -26.03 -9.47 -4.18
C PHE A 69 -25.07 -9.62 -2.99
N ILE A 70 -25.40 -9.10 -1.81
CA ILE A 70 -24.59 -9.30 -0.60
C ILE A 70 -24.51 -10.78 -0.27
N ASP A 71 -25.64 -11.48 -0.26
CA ASP A 71 -25.70 -12.93 0.00
C ASP A 71 -24.92 -13.71 -1.07
N ALA A 72 -25.04 -13.31 -2.34
CA ALA A 72 -24.33 -13.94 -3.45
C ALA A 72 -22.81 -13.71 -3.39
N THR A 73 -22.36 -12.50 -3.07
CA THR A 73 -20.95 -12.08 -3.20
C THR A 73 -20.16 -12.26 -1.91
N ARG A 74 -20.80 -12.37 -0.75
CA ARG A 74 -20.09 -12.42 0.54
C ARG A 74 -20.42 -13.66 1.36
N ASP A 75 -19.43 -14.16 2.10
CA ASP A 75 -19.61 -15.22 3.08
C ASP A 75 -20.15 -14.68 4.43
N SER A 76 -20.40 -15.57 5.38
CA SER A 76 -20.89 -15.21 6.73
C SER A 76 -19.93 -14.31 7.53
N ARG A 77 -18.68 -14.15 7.07
CA ARG A 77 -17.67 -13.25 7.66
C ARG A 77 -17.55 -11.94 6.89
N GLY A 78 -18.38 -11.72 5.87
CA GLY A 78 -18.31 -10.56 4.99
C GLY A 78 -17.11 -10.56 4.05
N MET A 79 -16.47 -11.71 3.82
CA MET A 79 -15.40 -11.87 2.83
C MET A 79 -15.99 -12.15 1.45
N LEU A 80 -15.36 -11.65 0.39
CA LEU A 80 -15.80 -11.94 -0.98
C LEU A 80 -15.66 -13.44 -1.29
N LYS A 81 -16.74 -14.05 -1.78
CA LYS A 81 -16.78 -15.44 -2.26
C LYS A 81 -16.06 -15.55 -3.60
N PRO A 82 -15.46 -16.72 -3.95
CA PRO A 82 -14.91 -16.95 -5.28
C PRO A 82 -15.96 -16.71 -6.37
N VAL A 83 -15.56 -16.09 -7.49
CA VAL A 83 -16.47 -15.75 -8.62
C VAL A 83 -17.34 -16.92 -9.05
N LYS A 84 -16.78 -18.13 -9.08
CA LYS A 84 -17.53 -19.34 -9.44
C LYS A 84 -18.73 -19.55 -8.52
N GLU A 85 -18.56 -19.43 -7.20
CA GLU A 85 -19.64 -19.56 -6.23
C GLU A 85 -20.67 -18.42 -6.38
N VAL A 86 -20.19 -17.19 -6.61
CA VAL A 86 -21.06 -16.04 -6.86
C VAL A 86 -21.92 -16.26 -8.10
N MET A 87 -21.33 -16.73 -9.20
CA MET A 87 -22.03 -17.00 -10.45
C MET A 87 -23.03 -18.15 -10.30
N GLU A 88 -22.66 -19.24 -9.61
CA GLU A 88 -23.59 -20.33 -9.30
C GLU A 88 -24.78 -19.83 -8.48
N HIS A 89 -24.56 -18.93 -7.52
CA HIS A 89 -25.62 -18.32 -6.73
C HIS A 89 -26.54 -17.39 -7.54
N LEU A 90 -25.98 -16.66 -8.52
CA LEU A 90 -26.70 -15.69 -9.34
C LEU A 90 -27.49 -16.31 -10.51
N GLY A 91 -27.41 -17.63 -10.72
CA GLY A 91 -28.09 -18.31 -11.83
C GLY A 91 -27.19 -18.63 -13.02
N GLY A 92 -25.87 -18.61 -12.84
CA GLY A 92 -24.88 -19.02 -13.84
C GLY A 92 -24.64 -17.99 -14.95
N PRO A 93 -24.07 -18.40 -16.10
CA PRO A 93 -23.77 -17.52 -17.23
C PRO A 93 -24.97 -16.69 -17.72
N ASP A 94 -26.18 -17.25 -17.61
CA ASP A 94 -27.42 -16.60 -18.08
C ASP A 94 -27.69 -15.27 -17.37
N PHE A 95 -27.34 -15.17 -16.08
CA PHE A 95 -27.45 -13.91 -15.34
C PHE A 95 -26.53 -12.83 -15.90
N TRP A 96 -25.28 -13.20 -16.23
CA TRP A 96 -24.34 -12.25 -16.81
C TRP A 96 -24.79 -11.78 -18.20
N GLU A 97 -25.21 -12.70 -19.06
CA GLU A 97 -25.71 -12.33 -20.39
C GLU A 97 -26.92 -11.42 -20.27
N ALA A 98 -27.83 -11.71 -19.33
CA ALA A 98 -28.96 -10.84 -19.04
C ALA A 98 -28.54 -9.44 -18.57
N CYS A 99 -27.48 -9.30 -17.75
CA CYS A 99 -26.95 -7.98 -17.38
C CYS A 99 -26.48 -7.19 -18.60
N LEU A 100 -25.79 -7.83 -19.55
CA LEU A 100 -25.29 -7.17 -20.76
C LEU A 100 -26.43 -6.82 -21.73
N GLU A 101 -27.40 -7.70 -21.91
CA GLU A 101 -28.52 -7.50 -22.83
C GLU A 101 -29.52 -6.43 -22.37
N THR A 102 -29.63 -6.21 -21.06
CA THR A 102 -30.58 -5.24 -20.48
C THR A 102 -29.96 -3.87 -20.19
N ASP A 103 -28.66 -3.69 -20.47
CA ASP A 103 -27.86 -2.54 -20.04
C ASP A 103 -27.90 -2.31 -18.51
N TYR A 104 -28.16 -3.35 -17.72
CA TYR A 104 -28.35 -3.20 -16.27
C TYR A 104 -27.23 -2.40 -15.57
N PRO A 105 -25.94 -2.69 -15.81
CA PRO A 105 -24.84 -1.95 -15.20
C PRO A 105 -24.76 -0.49 -15.65
N VAL A 106 -25.12 -0.21 -16.90
CA VAL A 106 -25.16 1.14 -17.44
C VAL A 106 -26.27 1.92 -16.74
N VAL A 107 -27.45 1.32 -16.54
CA VAL A 107 -28.57 1.96 -15.85
C VAL A 107 -28.23 2.27 -14.40
N LEU A 108 -27.55 1.36 -13.69
CA LEU A 108 -27.03 1.65 -12.35
C LEU A 108 -26.04 2.81 -12.35
N ALA A 109 -25.10 2.83 -13.30
CA ALA A 109 -24.13 3.90 -13.43
C ALA A 109 -24.80 5.25 -13.75
N GLU A 110 -25.79 5.26 -14.64
CA GLU A 110 -26.61 6.44 -14.95
C GLU A 110 -27.40 6.92 -13.73
N LEU A 111 -27.99 5.99 -12.96
CA LEU A 111 -28.71 6.28 -11.72
C LEU A 111 -27.78 6.97 -10.72
N ILE A 112 -26.63 6.36 -10.40
CA ILE A 112 -25.64 6.93 -9.47
C ILE A 112 -25.14 8.30 -9.96
N GLY A 113 -24.92 8.45 -11.27
CA GLY A 113 -24.50 9.70 -11.90
C GLY A 113 -25.59 10.78 -11.98
N SER A 114 -26.78 10.56 -11.40
CA SER A 114 -27.91 11.49 -11.48
C SER A 114 -28.21 12.18 -10.16
N HIS A 115 -28.71 13.43 -10.22
CA HIS A 115 -29.19 14.15 -9.03
C HIS A 115 -30.33 13.44 -8.30
N TYR A 116 -31.08 12.58 -8.99
CA TYR A 116 -32.15 11.78 -8.40
C TYR A 116 -31.62 10.87 -7.30
N TYR A 117 -30.53 10.15 -7.58
CA TYR A 117 -29.88 9.27 -6.63
C TYR A 117 -29.38 10.01 -5.39
N TRP A 118 -28.75 11.17 -5.57
CA TRP A 118 -28.20 11.97 -4.46
C TRP A 118 -29.27 12.69 -3.63
N ALA A 119 -30.53 12.70 -4.07
CA ALA A 119 -31.67 13.21 -3.29
C ALA A 119 -32.25 12.16 -2.33
N HIS A 120 -31.86 10.89 -2.43
CA HIS A 120 -32.31 9.83 -1.54
C HIS A 120 -31.44 9.72 -0.29
N ASP A 121 -31.97 9.01 0.70
CA ASP A 121 -31.23 8.73 1.92
C ASP A 121 -30.03 7.82 1.67
N ARG A 122 -29.24 7.62 2.72
CA ARG A 122 -28.04 6.80 2.66
C ARG A 122 -28.33 5.31 2.40
N THR A 123 -29.39 4.74 2.97
CA THR A 123 -29.70 3.32 2.84
C THR A 123 -29.95 2.96 1.37
N TYR A 124 -30.74 3.79 0.68
CA TYR A 124 -30.96 3.65 -0.75
C TYR A 124 -29.64 3.76 -1.52
N ARG A 125 -28.83 4.78 -1.22
CA ARG A 125 -27.53 5.02 -1.86
C ARG A 125 -26.59 3.82 -1.75
N ASP A 126 -26.49 3.24 -0.56
CA ASP A 126 -25.71 2.03 -0.28
C ASP A 126 -26.19 0.83 -1.09
N GLY A 127 -27.50 0.62 -1.17
CA GLY A 127 -28.09 -0.50 -1.90
C GLY A 127 -27.77 -0.46 -3.40
N VAL A 128 -27.88 0.71 -4.03
CA VAL A 128 -27.53 0.88 -5.45
C VAL A 128 -26.05 0.61 -5.69
N PHE A 129 -25.15 1.15 -4.86
CA PHE A 129 -23.71 0.92 -5.03
C PHE A 129 -23.32 -0.54 -4.78
N GLU A 130 -23.97 -1.24 -3.86
CA GLU A 130 -23.70 -2.66 -3.62
C GLU A 130 -24.05 -3.48 -4.87
N CYS A 131 -25.22 -3.24 -5.47
CA CYS A 131 -25.61 -3.86 -6.74
C CYS A 131 -24.56 -3.60 -7.83
N PHE A 132 -24.10 -2.36 -7.90
CA PHE A 132 -23.13 -1.92 -8.90
C PHE A 132 -21.74 -2.56 -8.69
N VAL A 133 -21.24 -2.57 -7.46
CA VAL A 133 -19.95 -3.18 -7.11
C VAL A 133 -19.97 -4.69 -7.30
N ALA A 134 -21.08 -5.36 -7.00
CA ALA A 134 -21.25 -6.79 -7.23
C ALA A 134 -21.08 -7.14 -8.71
N PHE A 135 -21.70 -6.36 -9.62
CA PHE A 135 -21.49 -6.53 -11.05
C PHE A 135 -20.02 -6.28 -11.45
N MET A 136 -19.43 -5.19 -10.96
CA MET A 136 -18.03 -4.84 -11.27
C MET A 136 -17.04 -5.90 -10.77
N TYR A 137 -17.33 -6.55 -9.63
CA TYR A 137 -16.57 -7.67 -9.09
C TYR A 137 -16.57 -8.86 -10.05
N LEU A 138 -17.75 -9.25 -10.56
CA LEU A 138 -17.87 -10.32 -11.56
C LEU A 138 -17.12 -9.96 -12.84
N TRP A 139 -17.25 -8.71 -13.30
CA TRP A 139 -16.59 -8.25 -14.51
C TRP A 139 -15.06 -8.34 -14.38
N ARG A 140 -14.49 -7.78 -13.31
CA ARG A 140 -13.05 -7.78 -13.05
C ARG A 140 -12.45 -9.18 -13.05
N ASN A 141 -13.10 -10.11 -12.36
CA ASN A 141 -12.53 -11.41 -12.03
C ASN A 141 -12.93 -12.53 -13.02
N ARG A 142 -13.57 -12.19 -14.15
CA ARG A 142 -13.99 -13.17 -15.18
C ARG A 142 -12.82 -13.96 -15.82
N SER A 143 -11.59 -13.49 -15.67
CA SER A 143 -10.40 -13.99 -16.39
C SER A 143 -9.34 -14.62 -15.49
N TYR A 144 -9.56 -14.68 -14.17
CA TYR A 144 -8.52 -15.06 -13.21
C TYR A 144 -9.01 -16.12 -12.24
N ASP A 145 -8.14 -17.08 -11.93
CA ASP A 145 -8.37 -17.98 -10.81
C ASP A 145 -8.15 -17.25 -9.47
N GLU A 146 -8.32 -17.97 -8.37
CA GLU A 146 -8.09 -17.46 -7.01
C GLU A 146 -6.66 -16.95 -6.75
N PHE A 147 -5.70 -17.24 -7.65
CA PHE A 147 -4.30 -16.82 -7.56
C PHE A 147 -3.97 -15.65 -8.48
N GLY A 148 -4.93 -15.13 -9.25
CA GLY A 148 -4.67 -14.07 -10.21
C GLY A 148 -3.90 -14.55 -11.44
N GLU A 149 -3.83 -15.86 -11.68
CA GLU A 149 -3.34 -16.41 -12.94
C GLU A 149 -4.49 -16.48 -13.95
N GLU A 150 -4.18 -16.21 -15.21
CA GLU A 150 -5.16 -16.29 -16.29
C GLU A 150 -5.62 -17.74 -16.39
N ILE A 151 -6.90 -18.02 -16.12
CA ILE A 151 -7.40 -19.40 -16.10
C ILE A 151 -7.16 -20.02 -17.47
N PRO A 152 -6.34 -21.09 -17.59
CA PRO A 152 -6.15 -21.78 -18.86
C PRO A 152 -7.51 -22.24 -19.37
N ARG A 153 -7.84 -21.91 -20.63
CA ARG A 153 -9.12 -22.18 -21.31
C ARG A 153 -9.61 -23.63 -21.21
N GLU A 154 -8.74 -24.57 -20.84
CA GLU A 154 -9.01 -26.00 -20.82
C GLU A 154 -9.67 -26.50 -19.53
N THR A 155 -9.79 -25.69 -18.46
CA THR A 155 -10.20 -26.16 -17.12
C THR A 155 -11.71 -26.11 -16.81
N GLY A 156 -12.57 -25.77 -17.77
CA GLY A 156 -14.03 -25.84 -17.57
C GLY A 156 -14.59 -24.82 -16.58
N SER A 157 -13.89 -23.69 -16.39
CA SER A 157 -14.43 -22.52 -15.70
C SER A 157 -15.62 -21.93 -16.46
N CYS A 158 -16.55 -21.32 -15.74
CA CYS A 158 -17.69 -20.58 -16.28
C CYS A 158 -17.21 -19.49 -17.25
N GLU A 159 -17.14 -19.77 -18.56
CA GLU A 159 -16.73 -18.79 -19.58
C GLU A 159 -17.83 -17.74 -19.72
N ILE A 160 -17.60 -16.59 -19.09
CA ILE A 160 -18.47 -15.43 -19.19
C ILE A 160 -18.03 -14.59 -20.40
N ARG A 161 -18.96 -14.20 -21.28
CA ARG A 161 -18.65 -13.37 -22.46
C ARG A 161 -18.12 -12.00 -22.04
N SER A 162 -17.05 -11.55 -22.71
CA SER A 162 -16.57 -10.18 -22.54
C SER A 162 -17.58 -9.17 -23.13
N PRO A 163 -17.91 -8.05 -22.45
CA PRO A 163 -18.74 -7.01 -23.03
C PRO A 163 -18.09 -6.45 -24.29
N SER A 164 -18.92 -5.93 -25.19
CA SER A 164 -18.41 -5.28 -26.40
C SER A 164 -17.65 -4.00 -26.06
N LEU A 165 -16.74 -3.58 -26.95
CA LEU A 165 -16.05 -2.28 -26.81
C LEU A 165 -17.02 -1.09 -26.71
N SER A 166 -18.16 -1.17 -27.40
CA SER A 166 -19.21 -0.15 -27.29
C SER A 166 -19.82 -0.09 -25.89
N PHE A 167 -20.04 -1.24 -25.26
CA PHE A 167 -20.54 -1.33 -23.89
C PHE A 167 -19.50 -0.76 -22.92
N VAL A 168 -18.21 -1.10 -23.08
CA VAL A 168 -17.11 -0.54 -22.28
C VAL A 168 -17.06 0.98 -22.40
N ALA A 169 -17.13 1.52 -23.62
CA ALA A 169 -17.12 2.96 -23.86
C ALA A 169 -18.33 3.66 -23.23
N GLN A 170 -19.52 3.05 -23.30
CA GLN A 170 -20.74 3.57 -22.67
C GLN A 170 -20.65 3.53 -21.14
N MET A 171 -20.16 2.42 -20.58
CA MET A 171 -19.90 2.29 -19.15
C MET A 171 -18.91 3.34 -18.69
N ASN A 172 -17.80 3.51 -19.38
CA ASN A 172 -16.77 4.49 -19.08
C ASN A 172 -17.31 5.94 -19.12
N THR A 173 -18.15 6.27 -20.11
CA THR A 173 -18.85 7.56 -20.18
C THR A 173 -19.75 7.78 -18.97
N SER A 174 -20.53 6.76 -18.59
CA SER A 174 -21.45 6.83 -17.45
C SER A 174 -20.68 6.96 -16.14
N PHE A 175 -19.55 6.26 -16.03
CA PHE A 175 -18.65 6.31 -14.88
C PHE A 175 -18.06 7.70 -14.64
N GLY A 176 -17.72 8.42 -15.72
CA GLY A 176 -17.32 9.82 -15.62
C GLY A 176 -18.36 10.68 -14.90
N ARG A 177 -19.66 10.42 -15.10
CA ARG A 177 -20.75 11.13 -14.43
C ARG A 177 -20.90 10.72 -12.97
N ILE A 178 -20.75 9.43 -12.64
CA ILE A 178 -20.69 8.95 -11.25
C ILE A 178 -19.66 9.78 -10.48
N TRP A 179 -18.48 9.96 -11.07
CA TRP A 179 -17.37 10.69 -10.46
C TRP A 179 -17.61 12.17 -10.28
N ASP A 180 -18.20 12.81 -11.28
CA ASP A 180 -18.57 14.21 -11.16
C ASP A 180 -19.57 14.41 -10.00
N GLN A 181 -20.51 13.48 -9.81
CA GLN A 181 -21.46 13.56 -8.70
C GLN A 181 -20.86 13.16 -7.34
N VAL A 182 -20.07 12.08 -7.26
CA VAL A 182 -19.34 11.69 -6.03
C VAL A 182 -18.48 12.86 -5.56
N TRP A 183 -17.78 13.52 -6.49
CA TRP A 183 -16.96 14.68 -6.16
C TRP A 183 -17.80 15.88 -5.73
N LEU A 184 -18.95 16.12 -6.36
CA LEU A 184 -19.89 17.19 -5.99
C LEU A 184 -20.41 17.01 -4.55
N HIS A 185 -20.74 15.77 -4.18
CA HIS A 185 -21.31 15.40 -2.87
C HIS A 185 -20.27 14.95 -1.84
N ARG A 186 -18.97 15.16 -2.09
CA ARG A 186 -17.90 14.67 -1.21
C ARG A 186 -18.00 15.19 0.23
N SER A 187 -18.46 16.43 0.43
CA SER A 187 -18.65 16.99 1.78
C SER A 187 -19.73 16.23 2.54
N ASP A 188 -20.87 15.95 1.89
CA ASP A 188 -21.97 15.18 2.49
C ASP A 188 -21.49 13.77 2.86
N ILE A 189 -20.67 13.15 2.00
CA ILE A 189 -20.08 11.83 2.25
C ILE A 189 -19.08 11.88 3.42
N GLU A 190 -18.28 12.94 3.53
CA GLU A 190 -17.36 13.15 4.65
C GLU A 190 -18.09 13.38 5.98
N ASP A 191 -19.18 14.16 5.96
CA ASP A 191 -20.03 14.41 7.12
C ASP A 191 -20.73 13.13 7.57
N ASP A 192 -21.29 12.36 6.60
CA ASP A 192 -21.81 11.02 6.83
C ASP A 192 -20.70 10.17 7.49
N MET A 193 -19.46 10.18 6.97
CA MET A 193 -18.36 9.40 7.55
C MET A 193 -17.97 9.81 8.98
N GLN A 194 -18.04 11.11 9.29
CA GLN A 194 -17.66 11.62 10.62
C GLN A 194 -18.70 11.29 11.69
N ALA A 195 -20.00 11.34 11.37
CA ALA A 195 -21.07 11.06 12.32
C ALA A 195 -20.94 9.67 12.99
N PHE A 196 -20.34 8.71 12.30
CA PHE A 196 -20.31 7.30 12.72
C PHE A 196 -18.99 6.84 13.33
N LYS A 197 -17.96 7.68 13.38
CA LYS A 197 -16.76 7.37 14.18
C LYS A 197 -17.06 7.16 15.68
N SER A 198 -18.30 7.41 16.10
CA SER A 198 -18.81 7.23 17.46
C SER A 198 -19.53 5.90 17.71
N GLU A 199 -19.87 5.13 16.67
CA GLU A 199 -20.62 3.87 16.78
C GLU A 199 -19.74 2.70 16.33
N ASP A 200 -19.74 1.59 17.09
CA ASP A 200 -18.87 0.40 16.92
C ASP A 200 -19.23 -0.45 15.68
N ASP A 201 -19.81 0.17 14.65
CA ASP A 201 -20.50 -0.53 13.59
C ASP A 201 -19.60 -0.75 12.37
N SER A 202 -18.95 -1.92 12.33
CA SER A 202 -18.06 -2.35 11.25
C SER A 202 -18.71 -2.37 9.85
N HIS A 203 -20.04 -2.31 9.77
CA HIS A 203 -20.79 -2.24 8.50
C HIS A 203 -20.69 -0.87 7.82
N PHE A 204 -20.23 0.16 8.54
CA PHE A 204 -20.40 1.56 8.15
C PHE A 204 -19.47 2.05 7.02
N PHE A 205 -18.26 1.50 6.90
CA PHE A 205 -17.33 1.85 5.80
C PHE A 205 -17.87 1.46 4.41
N GLY A 206 -18.99 0.73 4.35
CA GLY A 206 -19.54 0.13 3.15
C GLY A 206 -19.64 1.08 1.96
N TYR A 207 -20.17 2.29 2.10
CA TYR A 207 -20.39 3.18 0.94
C TYR A 207 -19.11 3.74 0.33
N VAL A 208 -18.24 4.36 1.14
CA VAL A 208 -16.95 4.89 0.68
C VAL A 208 -16.08 3.76 0.15
N PHE A 209 -16.11 2.60 0.81
CA PHE A 209 -15.44 1.39 0.32
C PHE A 209 -16.01 0.96 -1.04
N ARG A 210 -17.33 0.95 -1.24
CA ARG A 210 -17.95 0.63 -2.54
C ARG A 210 -17.57 1.63 -3.63
N ILE A 211 -17.50 2.93 -3.32
CA ILE A 211 -16.98 3.93 -4.26
C ILE A 211 -15.54 3.56 -4.65
N GLN A 212 -14.67 3.28 -3.68
CA GLN A 212 -13.29 2.87 -3.93
C GLN A 212 -13.24 1.60 -4.80
N MET A 213 -13.95 0.54 -4.42
CA MET A 213 -13.94 -0.73 -5.12
C MET A 213 -14.48 -0.60 -6.55
N SER A 214 -15.56 0.14 -6.77
CA SER A 214 -16.05 0.41 -8.11
C SER A 214 -14.99 1.13 -8.96
N ALA A 215 -14.30 2.13 -8.40
CA ALA A 215 -13.23 2.84 -9.09
C ALA A 215 -12.05 1.94 -9.46
N ARG A 216 -11.62 1.09 -8.53
CA ARG A 216 -10.55 0.11 -8.77
C ARG A 216 -10.93 -0.87 -9.86
N TYR A 217 -12.12 -1.45 -9.76
CA TYR A 217 -12.60 -2.45 -10.72
C TYR A 217 -12.74 -1.86 -12.12
N MET A 218 -13.24 -0.62 -12.22
CA MET A 218 -13.32 0.04 -13.51
C MET A 218 -11.94 0.37 -14.08
N PHE A 219 -11.00 0.85 -13.25
CA PHE A 219 -9.63 1.09 -13.69
C PHE A 219 -9.02 -0.17 -14.30
N GLU A 220 -9.11 -1.30 -13.62
CA GLU A 220 -8.58 -2.57 -14.13
C GLU A 220 -9.30 -3.04 -15.41
N VAL A 221 -10.63 -2.88 -15.47
CA VAL A 221 -11.42 -3.26 -16.65
C VAL A 221 -11.04 -2.42 -17.86
N ILE A 222 -10.86 -1.10 -17.69
CA ILE A 222 -10.43 -0.18 -18.76
C ILE A 222 -9.02 -0.54 -19.20
N ASN A 223 -8.08 -0.66 -18.25
CA ASN A 223 -6.68 -0.94 -18.57
C ASN A 223 -6.51 -2.26 -19.35
N LYS A 224 -7.30 -3.28 -18.98
CA LYS A 224 -7.28 -4.58 -19.67
C LYS A 224 -7.90 -4.56 -21.08
N GLN A 225 -8.92 -3.73 -21.34
CA GLN A 225 -9.70 -3.79 -22.59
C GLN A 225 -9.40 -2.68 -23.58
N ASP A 226 -8.98 -1.52 -23.09
CA ASP A 226 -8.58 -0.37 -23.89
C ASP A 226 -7.35 0.31 -23.24
N PRO A 227 -6.16 -0.32 -23.33
CA PRO A 227 -4.91 0.28 -22.83
C PRO A 227 -4.56 1.60 -23.55
N SER A 228 -5.18 1.88 -24.71
CA SER A 228 -5.03 3.15 -25.43
C SER A 228 -6.04 4.23 -25.00
N GLY A 229 -6.92 3.91 -24.06
CA GLY A 229 -8.01 4.77 -23.61
C GLY A 229 -7.51 6.13 -23.09
N THR A 230 -8.31 7.16 -23.31
CA THR A 230 -7.96 8.55 -22.99
C THR A 230 -7.71 8.78 -21.50
N TYR A 231 -6.49 9.24 -21.19
CA TYR A 231 -5.94 9.64 -19.88
C TYR A 231 -6.81 10.54 -18.98
N GLU A 232 -7.76 11.28 -19.54
CA GLU A 232 -8.53 12.27 -18.79
C GLU A 232 -9.30 11.63 -17.63
N GLN A 233 -9.85 10.44 -17.83
CA GLN A 233 -10.59 9.71 -16.79
C GLN A 233 -9.67 9.04 -15.77
N SER A 234 -8.45 8.65 -16.15
CA SER A 234 -7.46 8.08 -15.22
C SER A 234 -7.12 9.06 -14.09
N SER A 235 -7.04 10.36 -14.40
CA SER A 235 -6.84 11.38 -13.37
C SER A 235 -8.04 11.47 -12.41
N LYS A 236 -9.28 11.43 -12.89
CA LYS A 236 -10.47 11.42 -12.02
C LYS A 236 -10.52 10.17 -11.13
N LEU A 237 -10.19 9.00 -11.69
CA LEU A 237 -10.11 7.73 -10.97
C LEU A 237 -9.07 7.79 -9.85
N ALA A 238 -7.84 8.20 -10.17
CA ALA A 238 -6.79 8.34 -9.17
C ALA A 238 -7.20 9.29 -8.03
N ARG A 239 -7.91 10.38 -8.35
CA ARG A 239 -8.41 11.32 -7.35
C ARG A 239 -9.36 10.66 -6.36
N ILE A 240 -10.31 9.89 -6.88
CA ILE A 240 -11.33 9.22 -6.07
C ILE A 240 -10.71 8.09 -5.27
N LEU A 241 -9.81 7.31 -5.87
CA LEU A 241 -9.06 6.25 -5.18
C LEU A 241 -8.28 6.82 -3.99
N LEU A 242 -7.56 7.93 -4.20
CA LEU A 242 -6.78 8.56 -3.15
C LEU A 242 -7.67 9.21 -2.07
N TRP A 243 -8.76 9.86 -2.47
CA TRP A 243 -9.71 10.48 -1.56
C TRP A 243 -10.42 9.44 -0.69
N THR A 244 -10.98 8.40 -1.30
CA THR A 244 -11.64 7.32 -0.56
C THR A 244 -10.65 6.59 0.36
N TRP A 245 -9.42 6.33 -0.11
CA TRP A 245 -8.36 5.74 0.72
C TRP A 245 -8.03 6.59 1.96
N SER A 246 -8.00 7.92 1.83
CA SER A 246 -7.72 8.80 2.97
C SER A 246 -8.87 8.88 3.98
N LEU A 247 -10.10 8.53 3.59
CA LEU A 247 -11.29 8.54 4.45
C LEU A 247 -11.53 7.22 5.20
N LEU A 248 -11.20 6.08 4.59
CA LEU A 248 -11.40 4.76 5.20
C LEU A 248 -10.53 4.61 6.47
N SER A 249 -11.01 3.90 7.51
CA SER A 249 -10.23 3.67 8.73
C SER A 249 -9.15 2.61 8.54
N CYS A 250 -8.06 2.68 9.32
CA CYS A 250 -7.10 1.58 9.37
C CYS A 250 -7.57 0.36 10.18
N VAL A 251 -8.65 0.48 10.95
CA VAL A 251 -9.08 -0.57 11.87
C VAL A 251 -9.65 -1.75 11.08
N GLY A 252 -8.93 -2.87 11.07
CA GLY A 252 -9.33 -4.07 10.34
C GLY A 252 -8.98 -4.04 8.85
N THR A 253 -8.06 -3.14 8.43
CA THR A 253 -7.71 -2.99 7.01
C THR A 253 -7.35 -4.31 6.38
N ARG A 254 -8.08 -4.63 5.31
CA ARG A 254 -7.74 -5.75 4.44
C ARG A 254 -6.58 -5.31 3.56
N PRO A 255 -5.74 -6.22 3.06
CA PRO A 255 -4.70 -5.89 2.06
C PRO A 255 -5.23 -5.07 0.86
N GLU A 256 -6.54 -5.22 0.58
CA GLU A 256 -7.32 -4.51 -0.43
C GLU A 256 -7.31 -2.98 -0.28
N ASP A 257 -7.14 -2.44 0.93
CA ASP A 257 -7.18 -0.99 1.18
C ASP A 257 -5.95 -0.28 0.58
N ILE A 258 -4.80 -0.95 0.52
CA ILE A 258 -3.55 -0.37 -0.02
C ILE A 258 -3.43 -0.61 -1.52
N SER A 259 -4.23 -1.51 -2.08
CA SER A 259 -4.29 -1.68 -3.52
C SER A 259 -4.70 -0.39 -4.22
N ALA A 260 -5.62 0.40 -3.65
CA ALA A 260 -6.02 1.72 -4.16
C ALA A 260 -4.81 2.63 -4.45
N LEU A 261 -3.81 2.64 -3.55
CA LEU A 261 -2.57 3.39 -3.78
C LEU A 261 -1.72 2.78 -4.90
N SER A 262 -1.71 1.45 -5.03
CA SER A 262 -0.98 0.76 -6.08
C SER A 262 -1.56 1.10 -7.46
N GLU A 263 -2.89 1.16 -7.58
CA GLU A 263 -3.54 1.57 -8.83
C GLU A 263 -3.33 3.08 -9.11
N VAL A 264 -3.28 3.93 -8.08
CA VAL A 264 -2.87 5.34 -8.23
C VAL A 264 -1.43 5.46 -8.73
N LEU A 265 -0.53 4.60 -8.25
CA LEU A 265 0.87 4.55 -8.69
C LEU A 265 1.01 4.06 -10.13
N GLU A 266 0.21 3.08 -10.55
CA GLU A 266 0.15 2.61 -11.93
C GLU A 266 -0.29 3.75 -12.86
N ILE A 267 -1.37 4.46 -12.50
CA ILE A 267 -1.82 5.65 -13.23
C ILE A 267 -0.72 6.72 -13.29
N TYR A 268 0.06 6.89 -12.22
CA TYR A 268 1.16 7.88 -12.16
C TYR A 268 2.40 7.46 -12.96
N GLY A 269 2.68 6.15 -13.04
CA GLY A 269 3.98 5.59 -13.42
C GLY A 269 4.24 5.52 -14.92
N ASP A 270 3.22 5.22 -15.72
CA ASP A 270 3.47 4.64 -17.04
C ASP A 270 3.76 5.67 -18.15
N ASP A 271 3.28 6.91 -18.08
CA ASP A 271 3.29 7.77 -19.28
C ASP A 271 3.50 9.28 -19.05
N PHE A 272 3.74 9.71 -17.82
CA PHE A 272 3.96 11.13 -17.54
C PHE A 272 5.44 11.49 -17.51
N ASP A 273 5.81 12.54 -18.25
CA ASP A 273 7.05 13.27 -18.03
C ASP A 273 7.02 14.01 -16.67
N ASP A 274 8.13 14.62 -16.28
CA ASP A 274 8.22 15.32 -14.98
C ASP A 274 7.19 16.44 -14.82
N ALA A 275 6.79 17.09 -15.92
CA ALA A 275 5.80 18.15 -15.92
C ALA A 275 4.38 17.59 -15.73
N GLY A 276 4.04 16.52 -16.44
CA GLY A 276 2.78 15.79 -16.29
C GLY A 276 2.63 15.19 -14.89
N LYS A 277 3.72 14.65 -14.34
CA LYS A 277 3.76 14.17 -12.94
C LYS A 277 3.48 15.29 -11.95
N ALA A 278 4.09 16.46 -12.15
CA ALA A 278 3.83 17.64 -11.33
C ALA A 278 2.37 18.13 -11.41
N GLU A 279 1.81 18.19 -12.62
CA GLU A 279 0.42 18.59 -12.82
C GLU A 279 -0.56 17.58 -12.22
N PHE A 280 -0.28 16.29 -12.38
CA PHE A 280 -1.05 15.20 -11.77
C PHE A 280 -1.07 15.35 -10.25
N MET A 281 0.10 15.52 -9.63
CA MET A 281 0.21 15.69 -8.17
C MET A 281 -0.50 16.95 -7.66
N ASP A 282 -0.43 18.05 -8.41
CA ASP A 282 -1.15 19.28 -8.09
C ASP A 282 -2.67 19.08 -8.11
N LYS A 283 -3.20 18.44 -9.16
CA LYS A 283 -4.63 18.16 -9.30
C LYS A 283 -5.13 17.16 -8.25
N MET A 284 -4.36 16.09 -8.03
CA MET A 284 -4.77 14.95 -7.21
C MET A 284 -4.60 15.19 -5.73
N VAL A 285 -3.39 15.57 -5.33
CA VAL A 285 -3.02 15.62 -3.92
C VAL A 285 -3.18 17.02 -3.37
N VAL A 286 -2.63 18.04 -4.05
CA VAL A 286 -2.64 19.41 -3.53
C VAL A 286 -4.04 20.01 -3.54
N ASN A 287 -4.67 20.04 -4.71
CA ASN A 287 -5.99 20.66 -4.92
C ASN A 287 -7.15 19.67 -4.74
N GLY A 288 -6.87 18.37 -4.65
CA GLY A 288 -7.87 17.32 -4.48
C GLY A 288 -8.10 16.96 -3.03
N VAL A 289 -7.32 16.01 -2.53
CA VAL A 289 -7.49 15.45 -1.18
C VAL A 289 -6.88 16.31 -0.08
N GLY A 290 -5.81 17.03 -0.42
CA GLY A 290 -4.95 17.71 0.54
C GLY A 290 -3.75 16.85 0.94
N PRO A 291 -2.53 17.42 0.99
CA PRO A 291 -1.33 16.69 1.39
C PRO A 291 -1.38 16.12 2.82
N ALA A 292 -1.87 16.90 3.78
CA ALA A 292 -1.84 16.51 5.19
C ALA A 292 -2.77 15.31 5.50
N PRO A 293 -4.02 15.24 5.01
CA PRO A 293 -4.84 14.04 5.14
C PRO A 293 -4.19 12.78 4.57
N VAL A 294 -3.61 12.86 3.36
CA VAL A 294 -2.95 11.72 2.70
C VAL A 294 -1.74 11.22 3.51
N LEU A 295 -0.88 12.12 3.97
CA LEU A 295 0.30 11.75 4.76
C LEU A 295 -0.08 11.25 6.16
N SER A 296 -1.09 11.85 6.79
CA SER A 296 -1.60 11.38 8.10
C SER A 296 -2.17 9.98 7.98
N LYS A 297 -2.90 9.69 6.88
CA LYS A 297 -3.38 8.34 6.60
C LYS A 297 -2.23 7.37 6.40
N ALA A 298 -1.19 7.76 5.67
CA ALA A 298 0.00 6.92 5.47
C ALA A 298 0.69 6.57 6.81
N VAL A 299 0.79 7.54 7.73
CA VAL A 299 1.28 7.29 9.10
C VAL A 299 0.37 6.32 9.85
N GLU A 300 -0.94 6.56 9.86
CA GLU A 300 -1.91 5.69 10.54
C GLU A 300 -1.78 4.24 10.03
N VAL A 301 -1.65 4.06 8.71
CA VAL A 301 -1.45 2.76 8.05
C VAL A 301 -0.14 2.12 8.51
N LEU A 302 0.96 2.88 8.52
CA LEU A 302 2.26 2.41 9.03
C LEU A 302 2.25 2.07 10.52
N GLU A 303 1.37 2.63 11.34
CA GLU A 303 1.34 2.37 12.79
C GLU A 303 0.41 1.22 13.17
N SER A 304 -0.78 1.16 12.55
CA SER A 304 -1.89 0.30 12.94
C SER A 304 -1.74 -1.16 12.51
N THR A 305 -1.09 -1.42 11.39
CA THR A 305 -1.20 -2.70 10.69
C THR A 305 0.17 -3.37 10.53
N PRO A 306 0.28 -4.69 10.73
CA PRO A 306 1.49 -5.45 10.39
C PRO A 306 1.61 -5.58 8.86
N ILE A 307 1.84 -4.46 8.19
CA ILE A 307 2.01 -4.40 6.74
C ILE A 307 3.40 -4.90 6.42
N VAL A 308 3.47 -5.88 5.52
CA VAL A 308 4.73 -6.48 5.08
C VAL A 308 4.74 -6.72 3.58
N GLY A 309 5.93 -6.96 3.04
CA GLY A 309 6.10 -7.37 1.65
C GLY A 309 5.71 -6.29 0.66
N ILE A 310 4.93 -6.66 -0.35
CA ILE A 310 4.53 -5.79 -1.47
C ILE A 310 3.79 -4.56 -0.98
N THR A 311 2.89 -4.76 -0.03
CA THR A 311 2.02 -3.71 0.48
C THR A 311 2.82 -2.61 1.18
N LEU A 312 3.82 -2.98 1.99
CA LEU A 312 4.72 -2.01 2.63
C LEU A 312 5.58 -1.30 1.58
N SER A 313 6.10 -2.04 0.60
CA SER A 313 6.89 -1.48 -0.49
C SER A 313 6.11 -0.43 -1.30
N ASN A 314 4.87 -0.72 -1.67
CA ASN A 314 4.04 0.19 -2.46
C ASN A 314 3.69 1.46 -1.67
N LEU A 315 3.36 1.31 -0.38
CA LEU A 315 3.09 2.45 0.50
C LEU A 315 4.32 3.35 0.65
N LEU A 316 5.50 2.78 0.89
CA LEU A 316 6.74 3.54 1.03
C LEU A 316 7.15 4.23 -0.29
N CYS A 317 6.99 3.54 -1.43
CA CYS A 317 7.19 4.13 -2.75
C CYS A 317 6.27 5.34 -2.96
N TYR A 318 4.99 5.21 -2.58
CA TYR A 318 4.03 6.31 -2.65
C TYR A 318 4.45 7.50 -1.77
N ILE A 319 4.81 7.26 -0.50
CA ILE A 319 5.29 8.31 0.40
C ILE A 319 6.56 8.98 -0.12
N ASP A 320 7.47 8.22 -0.74
CA ASP A 320 8.68 8.73 -1.35
C ASP A 320 8.37 9.68 -2.53
N ILE A 321 7.43 9.31 -3.40
CA ILE A 321 6.91 10.18 -4.45
C ILE A 321 6.30 11.46 -3.85
N LEU A 322 5.49 11.33 -2.80
CA LEU A 322 4.89 12.49 -2.10
C LEU A 322 5.93 13.40 -1.45
N SER A 323 7.06 12.85 -0.99
CA SER A 323 8.14 13.63 -0.38
C SER A 323 8.81 14.59 -1.38
N GLY A 324 8.66 14.33 -2.68
CA GLY A 324 9.26 15.11 -3.75
C GLY A 324 10.77 14.86 -3.90
N ALA A 325 11.32 13.81 -3.28
CA ALA A 325 12.75 13.50 -3.29
C ALA A 325 13.36 13.34 -4.69
N TYR A 326 12.55 12.97 -5.69
CA TYR A 326 12.98 12.71 -7.07
C TYR A 326 12.75 13.87 -8.03
N LEU A 327 12.03 14.90 -7.62
CA LEU A 327 11.52 15.87 -8.57
C LEU A 327 12.36 17.14 -8.57
N PRO A 328 12.49 17.81 -9.73
CA PRO A 328 13.22 19.06 -9.83
C PRO A 328 12.72 20.08 -8.79
N VAL A 329 13.65 20.74 -8.10
CA VAL A 329 13.37 21.79 -7.09
C VAL A 329 12.49 22.93 -7.66
N SER A 330 12.44 23.08 -8.98
CA SER A 330 11.62 24.06 -9.70
C SER A 330 10.12 23.77 -9.71
N CYS A 331 9.67 22.56 -9.37
CA CYS A 331 8.25 22.20 -9.44
C CYS A 331 7.45 22.82 -8.27
N ARG A 332 6.72 23.91 -8.57
CA ARG A 332 5.91 24.69 -7.60
C ARG A 332 4.82 23.88 -6.90
N ALA A 333 4.24 22.89 -7.57
CA ALA A 333 3.19 22.01 -7.04
C ALA A 333 3.59 21.29 -5.74
N TYR A 334 4.89 21.14 -5.48
CA TYR A 334 5.37 20.34 -4.36
C TYR A 334 5.61 21.13 -3.08
N ARG A 335 5.43 22.47 -3.08
CA ARG A 335 5.59 23.23 -1.84
C ARG A 335 4.55 22.82 -0.77
N PRO A 336 3.23 22.77 -1.04
CA PRO A 336 2.26 22.33 -0.05
C PRO A 336 2.49 20.88 0.42
N LEU A 337 2.92 20.00 -0.50
CA LEU A 337 3.30 18.62 -0.18
C LEU A 337 4.48 18.57 0.78
N ARG A 338 5.56 19.28 0.47
CA ARG A 338 6.75 19.36 1.32
C ARG A 338 6.46 20.01 2.66
N ASP A 339 5.63 21.04 2.70
CA ASP A 339 5.23 21.70 3.95
C ASP A 339 4.40 20.75 4.84
N ALA A 340 3.47 20.00 4.24
CA ALA A 340 2.72 18.97 4.96
C ALA A 340 3.62 17.81 5.41
N PHE A 341 4.54 17.37 4.55
CA PHE A 341 5.54 16.37 4.88
C PHE A 341 6.40 16.81 6.06
N ALA A 342 6.84 18.06 6.12
CA ALA A 342 7.58 18.61 7.25
C ALA A 342 6.77 18.64 8.56
N SER A 343 5.44 18.64 8.48
CA SER A 343 4.54 18.68 9.64
C SER A 343 4.14 17.32 10.22
N VAL A 344 4.36 16.23 9.48
CA VAL A 344 3.92 14.88 9.85
C VAL A 344 5.08 14.02 10.40
N PRO A 345 4.91 13.31 11.53
CA PRO A 345 5.98 12.51 12.15
C PRO A 345 6.21 11.17 11.43
N ILE A 346 6.67 11.19 10.17
CA ILE A 346 6.69 10.02 9.29
C ILE A 346 7.83 8.99 9.58
N LEU A 347 8.99 9.43 10.08
CA LEU A 347 10.15 8.52 10.22
C LEU A 347 9.99 7.46 11.30
N GLY A 348 9.40 7.80 12.44
CA GLY A 348 9.15 6.85 13.53
C GLY A 348 8.28 5.65 13.06
N PRO A 349 7.11 5.90 12.46
CA PRO A 349 6.26 4.89 11.83
C PRO A 349 6.99 4.04 10.77
N ILE A 350 7.80 4.66 9.89
CA ILE A 350 8.59 3.93 8.88
C ILE A 350 9.59 2.99 9.56
N ALA A 351 10.38 3.48 10.51
CA ALA A 351 11.37 2.66 11.22
C ALA A 351 10.69 1.51 11.99
N ALA A 352 9.52 1.75 12.59
CA ALA A 352 8.72 0.72 13.25
C ALA A 352 8.19 -0.33 12.25
N ALA A 353 7.71 0.10 11.09
CA ALA A 353 7.24 -0.81 10.04
C ALA A 353 8.37 -1.67 9.47
N LEU A 354 9.56 -1.08 9.23
CA LEU A 354 10.76 -1.82 8.81
C LEU A 354 11.17 -2.88 9.83
N ARG A 355 11.19 -2.55 11.13
CA ARG A 355 11.49 -3.53 12.18
C ARG A 355 10.51 -4.71 12.15
N ARG A 356 9.19 -4.43 12.12
CA ARG A 356 8.17 -5.48 12.03
C ARG A 356 8.31 -6.32 10.77
N HIS A 357 8.66 -5.69 9.64
CA HIS A 357 8.92 -6.39 8.38
C HIS A 357 10.07 -7.39 8.52
N ASN A 358 11.18 -6.99 9.13
CA ASN A 358 12.34 -7.85 9.32
C ASN A 358 12.09 -8.96 10.33
N ASP A 359 11.34 -8.68 11.40
CA ASP A 359 10.95 -9.68 12.40
C ASP A 359 10.06 -10.78 11.78
N GLN A 360 9.22 -10.45 10.78
CA GLN A 360 8.37 -11.43 10.10
C GLN A 360 9.09 -12.25 9.03
N ILE A 361 10.15 -11.72 8.42
CA ILE A 361 10.92 -12.43 7.38
C ILE A 361 11.73 -13.62 7.96
N ILE A 362 11.95 -13.64 9.27
CA ILE A 362 12.76 -14.64 9.98
C ILE A 362 11.81 -15.44 10.89
N PRO A 363 11.20 -16.59 10.48
CA PRO A 363 11.94 -17.82 10.14
C PRO A 363 11.14 -18.89 9.35
N GLN A 364 11.20 -18.97 8.02
CA GLN A 364 10.83 -20.20 7.30
C GLN A 364 11.77 -20.43 6.12
N GLY A 365 12.57 -21.49 6.18
CA GLY A 365 13.58 -21.86 5.19
C GLY A 365 13.01 -22.30 3.83
N GLU A 366 11.86 -21.79 3.41
CA GLU A 366 11.07 -22.31 2.29
C GLU A 366 10.53 -21.28 1.30
N THR A 367 10.78 -19.97 1.44
CA THR A 367 10.43 -19.04 0.35
C THR A 367 11.44 -19.15 -0.80
N ARG A 368 11.35 -20.24 -1.57
CA ARG A 368 12.03 -20.42 -2.86
C ARG A 368 11.38 -19.49 -3.89
N GLY A 369 12.14 -18.55 -4.45
CA GLY A 369 11.86 -18.04 -5.81
C GLY A 369 11.78 -16.53 -6.01
N PHE A 370 11.55 -15.70 -4.99
CA PHE A 370 11.55 -14.25 -5.19
C PHE A 370 12.95 -13.66 -4.92
N PRO A 371 13.53 -12.87 -5.87
CA PRO A 371 14.78 -12.16 -5.64
C PRO A 371 14.57 -11.18 -4.50
N ARG A 372 15.10 -11.54 -3.32
CA ARG A 372 14.94 -10.76 -2.10
C ARG A 372 15.65 -9.41 -2.23
N GLY A 373 16.76 -9.34 -2.99
CA GLY A 373 17.60 -8.15 -3.08
C GLY A 373 16.89 -6.95 -3.69
N ASP A 374 16.34 -7.06 -4.90
CA ASP A 374 15.88 -5.87 -5.66
C ASP A 374 14.71 -5.17 -4.98
N ARG A 375 13.70 -5.94 -4.55
CA ARG A 375 12.52 -5.38 -3.88
C ARG A 375 12.87 -4.80 -2.50
N GLN A 376 13.70 -5.48 -1.71
CA GLN A 376 14.12 -4.96 -0.40
C GLN A 376 14.97 -3.69 -0.56
N LEU A 377 15.87 -3.65 -1.55
CA LEU A 377 16.69 -2.46 -1.82
C LEU A 377 15.82 -1.30 -2.29
N SER A 378 14.86 -1.55 -3.19
CA SER A 378 13.88 -0.55 -3.62
C SER A 378 13.09 0.03 -2.44
N LEU A 379 12.56 -0.85 -1.58
CA LEU A 379 11.82 -0.47 -0.37
C LEU A 379 12.70 0.38 0.57
N TRP A 380 13.94 -0.04 0.80
CA TRP A 380 14.90 0.71 1.60
C TRP A 380 15.24 2.07 0.99
N CYS A 381 15.44 2.14 -0.33
CA CYS A 381 15.71 3.39 -1.02
C CYS A 381 14.61 4.41 -0.80
N SER A 382 13.34 3.98 -0.84
CA SER A 382 12.23 4.86 -0.48
C SER A 382 12.33 5.39 0.95
N CYS A 383 12.67 4.54 1.92
CA CYS A 383 12.88 4.97 3.30
C CYS A 383 14.05 5.97 3.42
N ALA A 384 15.14 5.72 2.70
CA ALA A 384 16.35 6.54 2.71
C ALA A 384 16.11 7.94 2.11
N ASN A 385 15.39 8.02 0.99
CA ASN A 385 14.99 9.27 0.36
C ASN A 385 14.05 10.10 1.24
N ILE A 386 13.07 9.45 1.87
CA ILE A 386 12.18 10.06 2.87
C ILE A 386 13.02 10.62 4.03
N SER A 387 13.96 9.82 4.56
CA SER A 387 14.88 10.22 5.62
C SER A 387 15.77 11.41 5.23
N ARG A 388 16.27 11.43 3.99
CA ARG A 388 17.04 12.55 3.42
C ARG A 388 16.21 13.84 3.38
N THR A 389 14.97 13.75 2.90
CA THR A 389 14.04 14.89 2.84
C THR A 389 13.79 15.47 4.22
N VAL A 390 13.62 14.61 5.23
CA VAL A 390 13.51 15.04 6.63
C VAL A 390 14.77 15.76 7.12
N ALA A 391 15.96 15.26 6.81
CA ALA A 391 17.21 15.93 7.17
C ALA A 391 17.31 17.33 6.52
N GLU A 392 16.94 17.47 5.24
CA GLU A 392 16.92 18.76 4.56
C GLU A 392 15.93 19.75 5.18
N ASP A 393 14.73 19.28 5.53
CA ASP A 393 13.69 20.13 6.14
C ASP A 393 14.07 20.56 7.56
N LEU A 394 14.79 19.73 8.30
CA LEU A 394 15.40 20.09 9.59
C LEU A 394 16.47 21.17 9.43
N ARG A 395 17.37 21.05 8.45
CA ARG A 395 18.37 22.08 8.14
C ARG A 395 17.73 23.40 7.72
N ALA A 396 16.66 23.33 6.95
CA ALA A 396 15.91 24.50 6.52
C ALA A 396 15.02 25.11 7.64
N GLY A 397 14.97 24.50 8.83
CA GLY A 397 14.11 24.96 9.94
C GLY A 397 12.60 24.86 9.65
N LYS A 398 12.21 24.02 8.68
CA LYS A 398 10.81 23.83 8.26
C LYS A 398 10.06 22.79 9.08
N ARG A 399 10.79 21.81 9.62
CA ARG A 399 10.26 20.71 10.43
C ARG A 399 10.57 20.98 11.91
N ARG A 400 9.74 20.49 12.82
CA ARG A 400 10.04 20.53 14.27
C ARG A 400 11.05 19.45 14.64
N ALA A 401 11.95 19.77 15.56
CA ALA A 401 12.85 18.80 16.15
C ALA A 401 12.12 17.99 17.22
N GLU A 402 11.54 16.87 16.82
CA GLU A 402 10.91 15.91 17.70
C GLU A 402 11.95 14.91 18.24
N SER A 403 11.78 14.49 19.49
CA SER A 403 12.51 13.36 20.03
C SER A 403 12.18 12.09 19.24
N ASP A 404 13.13 11.17 19.14
CA ASP A 404 13.10 9.91 18.37
C ASP A 404 13.37 10.01 16.86
N LEU A 405 13.34 11.20 16.24
CA LEU A 405 13.65 11.33 14.80
C LEU A 405 15.06 10.85 14.46
N GLY A 406 16.04 11.20 15.28
CA GLY A 406 17.43 10.77 15.09
C GLY A 406 17.59 9.26 15.21
N LYS A 407 16.92 8.65 16.19
CA LYS A 407 16.90 7.20 16.37
C LYS A 407 16.27 6.49 15.18
N ALA A 408 15.11 6.95 14.72
CA ALA A 408 14.42 6.36 13.56
C ALA A 408 15.26 6.43 12.28
N ALA A 409 15.93 7.57 12.03
CA ALA A 409 16.84 7.72 10.91
C ALA A 409 18.03 6.74 11.00
N TYR A 410 18.64 6.60 12.19
CA TYR A 410 19.71 5.64 12.40
C TYR A 410 19.26 4.20 12.12
N GLU A 411 18.07 3.82 12.61
CA GLU A 411 17.50 2.49 12.39
C GLU A 411 17.30 2.20 10.90
N ILE A 412 16.78 3.16 10.12
CA ILE A 412 16.65 3.04 8.66
C ILE A 412 18.01 2.80 7.99
N PHE A 413 19.05 3.56 8.35
CA PHE A 413 20.39 3.37 7.77
C PHE A 413 21.06 2.08 8.22
N GLN A 414 20.87 1.67 9.48
CA GLN A 414 21.36 0.40 9.97
C GLN A 414 20.76 -0.76 9.17
N ASP A 415 19.47 -0.70 8.90
CA ASP A 415 18.76 -1.70 8.10
C ASP A 415 19.31 -1.79 6.67
N GLY A 416 19.52 -0.64 6.01
CA GLY A 416 20.13 -0.58 4.69
C GLY A 416 21.54 -1.16 4.64
N ASN A 417 22.36 -0.88 5.66
CA ASN A 417 23.69 -1.47 5.76
C ASN A 417 23.65 -2.99 5.91
N LEU A 418 22.70 -3.53 6.68
CA LEU A 418 22.52 -4.98 6.80
C LEU A 418 22.08 -5.58 5.46
N LEU A 419 21.13 -4.95 4.78
CA LEU A 419 20.64 -5.38 3.47
C LEU A 419 21.75 -5.39 2.41
N VAL A 420 22.61 -4.37 2.35
CA VAL A 420 23.78 -4.35 1.46
C VAL A 420 24.70 -5.54 1.73
N LEU A 421 24.95 -5.86 3.01
CA LEU A 421 25.80 -6.99 3.38
C LEU A 421 25.17 -8.33 3.00
N GLU A 422 23.84 -8.45 3.09
CA GLU A 422 23.10 -9.63 2.65
C GLU A 422 23.17 -9.79 1.13
N VAL A 423 22.82 -8.75 0.36
CA VAL A 423 22.88 -8.78 -1.10
C VAL A 423 24.30 -9.06 -1.60
N GLN A 424 25.33 -8.51 -0.94
CA GLN A 424 26.72 -8.77 -1.32
C GLN A 424 27.13 -10.24 -1.15
N ALA A 425 26.52 -10.93 -0.20
CA ALA A 425 26.74 -12.36 0.02
C ALA A 425 26.04 -13.24 -1.03
N THR A 426 25.15 -12.69 -1.85
CA THR A 426 24.45 -13.38 -2.93
C THR A 426 25.11 -13.17 -4.30
N GLU A 427 24.54 -13.78 -5.33
CA GLU A 427 24.93 -13.58 -6.73
C GLU A 427 24.35 -12.28 -7.33
N GLU A 428 23.48 -11.56 -6.62
CA GLU A 428 22.74 -10.39 -7.10
C GLU A 428 23.51 -9.05 -6.97
N ARG A 429 24.84 -9.07 -7.04
CA ARG A 429 25.69 -7.88 -6.75
C ARG A 429 25.44 -6.69 -7.66
N ALA A 430 25.00 -6.91 -8.90
CA ALA A 430 24.65 -5.84 -9.83
C ALA A 430 23.55 -4.91 -9.28
N LEU A 431 22.72 -5.39 -8.34
CA LEU A 431 21.72 -4.56 -7.67
C LEU A 431 22.36 -3.48 -6.80
N LEU A 432 23.53 -3.73 -6.21
CA LEU A 432 24.23 -2.71 -5.42
C LEU A 432 24.60 -1.50 -6.29
N GLU A 433 25.11 -1.73 -7.50
CA GLU A 433 25.42 -0.64 -8.44
C GLU A 433 24.15 0.14 -8.83
N LYS A 434 23.03 -0.55 -9.06
CA LYS A 434 21.73 0.08 -9.36
C LYS A 434 21.27 1.05 -8.27
N TYR A 435 21.52 0.73 -6.99
CA TYR A 435 21.02 1.51 -5.85
C TYR A 435 22.07 2.38 -5.17
N ALA A 436 23.30 2.41 -5.68
CA ALA A 436 24.45 3.07 -5.06
C ALA A 436 24.21 4.56 -4.76
N GLU A 437 23.64 5.29 -5.71
CA GLU A 437 23.38 6.73 -5.61
C GLU A 437 22.44 7.07 -4.46
N HIS A 438 21.41 6.25 -4.20
CA HIS A 438 20.46 6.49 -3.11
C HIS A 438 21.13 6.42 -1.74
N PHE A 439 22.08 5.50 -1.55
CA PHE A 439 22.85 5.42 -0.32
C PHE A 439 23.71 6.65 -0.11
N GLU A 440 24.45 7.05 -1.14
CA GLU A 440 25.34 8.21 -1.09
C GLU A 440 24.57 9.48 -0.76
N LEU A 441 23.52 9.78 -1.53
CA LEU A 441 22.72 11.00 -1.35
C LEU A 441 22.03 11.04 0.01
N SER A 442 21.51 9.91 0.48
CA SER A 442 20.78 9.87 1.76
C SER A 442 21.69 10.04 2.96
N LEU A 443 22.86 9.38 2.97
CA LEU A 443 23.86 9.56 4.03
C LEU A 443 24.46 10.98 3.99
N GLU A 444 24.74 11.52 2.81
CA GLU A 444 25.28 12.87 2.65
C GLU A 444 24.33 13.92 3.26
N GLY A 445 23.02 13.78 3.07
CA GLY A 445 22.03 14.67 3.68
C GLY A 445 22.15 14.77 5.21
N TRP A 446 22.33 13.63 5.88
CA TRP A 446 22.51 13.56 7.33
C TRP A 446 23.90 14.01 7.79
N ILE A 447 24.96 13.68 7.05
CA ILE A 447 26.32 14.17 7.34
C ILE A 447 26.35 15.70 7.29
N ARG A 448 25.69 16.32 6.29
CA ARG A 448 25.57 17.78 6.19
C ARG A 448 24.80 18.37 7.38
N LEU A 449 23.71 17.73 7.82
CA LEU A 449 22.97 18.13 9.03
C LEU A 449 23.88 18.09 10.27
N PHE A 450 24.69 17.04 10.44
CA PHE A 450 25.61 16.91 11.57
C PHE A 450 26.70 17.98 11.56
N ARG A 451 27.28 18.27 10.40
CA ARG A 451 28.27 19.35 10.23
C ARG A 451 27.72 20.70 10.61
N GLU A 452 26.49 20.99 10.18
CA GLU A 452 25.80 22.24 10.49
C GLU A 452 25.54 22.38 12.00
N TYR A 453 25.10 21.30 12.65
CA TYR A 453 25.00 21.24 14.10
C TYR A 453 26.37 21.44 14.78
N ASN A 454 27.43 20.77 14.32
CA ASN A 454 28.76 20.88 14.90
C ASN A 454 29.36 22.30 14.77
N ALA A 455 29.07 22.98 13.65
CA ALA A 455 29.51 24.34 13.40
C ALA A 455 28.74 25.39 14.22
N SER A 456 27.41 25.24 14.32
CA SER A 456 26.54 26.23 14.97
C SER A 456 26.25 25.95 16.45
N ARG A 457 26.39 24.69 16.88
CA ARG A 457 25.85 24.16 18.15
C ARG A 457 24.37 24.49 18.33
N SER A 458 23.59 24.39 17.25
CA SER A 458 22.16 24.67 17.26
C SER A 458 21.41 23.82 18.28
N LEU A 459 20.87 24.47 19.33
CA LEU A 459 20.01 23.84 20.34
C LEU A 459 18.76 23.19 19.73
N PHE A 460 18.32 23.70 18.57
CA PHE A 460 17.20 23.13 17.84
C PHE A 460 17.51 21.71 17.32
N LEU A 461 18.74 21.44 16.89
CA LEU A 461 19.11 20.13 16.36
C LEU A 461 19.62 19.16 17.44
N GLU A 462 19.99 19.66 18.61
CA GLU A 462 20.60 18.88 19.69
C GLU A 462 19.83 17.59 20.05
N PRO A 463 18.49 17.60 20.24
CA PRO A 463 17.74 16.38 20.56
C PRO A 463 17.86 15.31 19.47
N ILE A 464 17.79 15.71 18.19
CA ILE A 464 17.88 14.79 17.05
C ILE A 464 19.27 14.17 16.98
N ILE A 465 20.32 14.98 17.14
CA ILE A 465 21.70 14.49 17.09
C ILE A 465 21.99 13.56 18.28
N HIS A 466 21.48 13.91 19.46
CA HIS A 466 21.58 13.08 20.66
C HIS A 466 20.92 11.72 20.43
N ASP A 467 19.67 11.69 19.97
CA ASP A 467 18.93 10.44 19.74
C ASP A 467 19.59 9.57 18.66
N PHE A 468 20.09 10.18 17.58
CA PHE A 468 20.86 9.46 16.55
C PHE A 468 22.14 8.88 17.15
N SER A 469 22.90 9.68 17.91
CA SER A 469 24.15 9.25 18.54
C SER A 469 23.94 8.12 19.54
N ASP A 470 22.90 8.21 20.36
CA ASP A 470 22.55 7.18 21.34
C ASP A 470 22.15 5.87 20.67
N ALA A 471 21.34 5.92 19.61
CA ALA A 471 21.01 4.74 18.81
C ALA A 471 22.27 4.14 18.14
N ALA A 472 23.14 4.99 17.59
CA ALA A 472 24.36 4.59 16.92
C ALA A 472 25.44 4.03 17.85
N LYS A 473 25.36 4.33 19.15
CA LYS A 473 26.38 4.02 20.16
C LYS A 473 26.80 2.55 20.17
N HIS A 474 25.86 1.65 19.94
CA HIS A 474 26.06 0.19 20.02
C HIS A 474 26.20 -0.48 18.64
N GLY A 475 25.55 0.04 17.60
CA GLY A 475 25.53 -0.60 16.28
C GLY A 475 26.54 -0.06 15.27
N TRP A 476 27.00 1.20 15.40
CA TRP A 476 27.81 1.88 14.39
C TRP A 476 29.06 1.10 13.97
N TYR A 477 29.87 0.68 14.96
CA TYR A 477 31.12 -0.03 14.67
C TYR A 477 30.89 -1.44 14.11
N SER A 478 29.81 -2.10 14.52
CA SER A 478 29.45 -3.42 14.00
C SER A 478 29.13 -3.34 12.50
N ALA A 479 28.31 -2.37 12.10
CA ALA A 479 28.00 -2.09 10.70
C ALA A 479 29.25 -1.73 9.91
N LEU A 480 30.09 -0.81 10.42
CA LEU A 480 31.36 -0.43 9.79
C LEU A 480 32.28 -1.62 9.54
N LEU A 481 32.43 -2.50 10.54
CA LEU A 481 33.24 -3.70 10.44
C LEU A 481 32.68 -4.67 9.39
N GLY A 482 31.35 -4.79 9.29
CA GLY A 482 30.67 -5.56 8.25
C GLY A 482 30.99 -5.04 6.85
N LEU A 483 30.76 -3.74 6.62
CA LEU A 483 31.01 -3.08 5.33
C LEU A 483 32.48 -3.22 4.90
N ARG A 484 33.43 -2.99 5.81
CA ARG A 484 34.85 -3.19 5.52
C ARG A 484 35.18 -4.63 5.15
N LYS A 485 34.64 -5.64 5.85
CA LYS A 485 34.87 -7.05 5.50
C LYS A 485 34.34 -7.39 4.12
N ALA A 486 33.15 -6.88 3.79
CA ALA A 486 32.54 -7.05 2.47
C ALA A 486 33.42 -6.40 1.39
N SER A 487 33.84 -5.14 1.59
CA SER A 487 34.68 -4.39 0.66
C SER A 487 36.02 -5.09 0.33
N HIS A 488 36.68 -5.71 1.33
CA HIS A 488 37.91 -6.47 1.10
C HIS A 488 37.70 -7.79 0.34
N SER A 489 36.49 -8.37 0.42
CA SER A 489 36.19 -9.65 -0.24
C SER A 489 35.95 -9.47 -1.74
N THR A 490 35.64 -8.24 -2.17
CA THR A 490 35.29 -7.88 -3.55
C THR A 490 35.89 -6.51 -3.90
N PRO A 491 37.20 -6.46 -4.24
CA PRO A 491 37.92 -5.20 -4.40
C PRO A 491 37.43 -4.30 -5.54
N THR A 492 36.51 -4.73 -6.39
CA THR A 492 35.97 -3.92 -7.48
C THR A 492 34.74 -3.10 -7.07
N ASP A 493 34.13 -3.40 -5.93
CA ASP A 493 32.86 -2.80 -5.53
C ASP A 493 33.03 -1.35 -5.05
N SER A 494 32.65 -0.39 -5.90
CA SER A 494 32.72 1.04 -5.62
C SER A 494 31.74 1.45 -4.54
N LEU A 495 30.51 0.89 -4.54
CA LEU A 495 29.49 1.22 -3.55
C LEU A 495 29.98 0.89 -2.14
N LEU A 496 30.51 -0.31 -1.91
CA LEU A 496 30.97 -0.69 -0.58
C LEU A 496 32.07 0.24 -0.04
N ARG A 497 32.95 0.74 -0.91
CA ARG A 497 33.94 1.75 -0.51
C ARG A 497 33.29 3.08 -0.15
N THR A 498 32.36 3.55 -0.97
CA THR A 498 31.59 4.77 -0.71
C THR A 498 30.84 4.67 0.62
N LEU A 499 30.19 3.53 0.89
CA LEU A 499 29.48 3.25 2.14
C LEU A 499 30.41 3.22 3.35
N VAL A 500 31.58 2.56 3.23
CA VAL A 500 32.59 2.57 4.30
C VAL A 500 32.99 4.01 4.63
N HIS A 501 33.30 4.82 3.61
CA HIS A 501 33.69 6.21 3.80
C HIS A 501 32.58 7.06 4.42
N ALA A 502 31.36 7.02 3.87
CA ALA A 502 30.22 7.76 4.39
C ALA A 502 29.88 7.35 5.84
N TRP A 503 29.96 6.06 6.16
CA TRP A 503 29.68 5.56 7.51
C TRP A 503 30.80 5.92 8.51
N GLU A 504 32.05 6.00 8.05
CA GLU A 504 33.16 6.56 8.85
C GLU A 504 32.94 8.05 9.14
N GLU A 505 32.53 8.84 8.14
CA GLU A 505 32.19 10.26 8.30
C GLU A 505 31.07 10.46 9.31
N VAL A 506 29.99 9.66 9.25
CA VAL A 506 28.93 9.67 10.27
C VAL A 506 29.52 9.50 11.68
N GLY A 507 30.43 8.53 11.86
CA GLY A 507 31.09 8.33 13.15
C GLY A 507 31.95 9.52 13.58
N GLN A 508 32.69 10.15 12.65
CA GLN A 508 33.51 11.32 12.93
C GLN A 508 32.66 12.53 13.37
N GLU A 509 31.56 12.79 12.66
CA GLU A 509 30.64 13.88 12.97
C GLU A 509 29.91 13.67 14.31
N LEU A 510 29.65 12.41 14.69
CA LEU A 510 29.13 12.04 16.03
C LEU A 510 30.22 11.95 17.11
N HIS A 511 31.46 12.32 16.78
CA HIS A 511 32.63 12.28 17.67
C HIS A 511 32.96 10.87 18.22
N PHE A 512 32.62 9.83 17.48
CA PHE A 512 33.01 8.46 17.79
C PHE A 512 34.48 8.23 17.47
N LYS A 513 35.27 7.97 18.53
CA LYS A 513 36.64 7.49 18.37
C LYS A 513 36.61 6.01 18.00
N GLU A 514 36.95 5.69 16.76
CA GLU A 514 36.86 4.32 16.24
C GLU A 514 37.57 3.30 17.13
N ALA A 515 38.80 3.58 17.58
CA ALA A 515 39.55 2.67 18.46
C ALA A 515 38.81 2.35 19.77
N LYS A 516 38.12 3.35 20.35
CA LYS A 516 37.30 3.17 21.56
C LYS A 516 36.06 2.33 21.25
N LYS A 517 35.35 2.64 20.16
CA LYS A 517 34.16 1.90 19.72
C LYS A 517 34.47 0.45 19.36
N ARG A 518 35.64 0.21 18.74
CA ARG A 518 36.19 -1.13 18.52
C ARG A 518 36.36 -1.89 19.83
N GLN A 519 37.01 -1.28 20.82
CA GLN A 519 37.24 -1.91 22.12
C GLN A 519 35.91 -2.20 22.84
N GLU A 520 34.95 -1.27 22.81
CA GLU A 520 33.60 -1.46 23.35
C GLU A 520 32.90 -2.64 22.66
N PHE A 521 32.91 -2.68 21.33
CA PHE A 521 32.35 -3.78 20.54
C PHE A 521 33.01 -5.13 20.85
N GLU A 522 34.34 -5.18 20.90
CA GLU A 522 35.08 -6.41 21.25
C GLU A 522 34.77 -6.89 22.67
N ARG A 523 34.60 -5.96 23.62
CA ARG A 523 34.20 -6.26 25.01
C ARG A 523 32.79 -6.80 25.09
N GLU A 524 31.83 -6.20 24.38
CA GLU A 524 30.44 -6.68 24.36
C GLU A 524 30.35 -8.03 23.65
N ARG A 525 30.98 -8.18 22.48
CA ARG A 525 31.02 -9.45 21.74
C ARG A 525 31.67 -10.58 22.53
N ALA A 526 32.64 -10.28 23.40
CA ALA A 526 33.27 -11.28 24.28
C ALA A 526 32.31 -11.91 25.30
N LYS A 527 31.11 -11.35 25.48
CA LYS A 527 30.05 -11.89 26.35
C LYS A 527 29.13 -12.89 25.64
N TYR A 528 29.18 -12.98 24.31
CA TYR A 528 28.27 -13.85 23.53
C TYR A 528 29.02 -15.04 22.90
N CYS A 529 28.40 -16.22 22.97
CA CYS A 529 28.94 -17.43 22.35
C CYS A 529 28.73 -17.40 20.84
N MET A 530 29.77 -17.70 20.06
CA MET A 530 29.73 -17.68 18.59
C MET A 530 28.96 -18.87 17.99
N TRP A 531 28.67 -19.91 18.76
CA TRP A 531 27.89 -21.06 18.28
C TRP A 531 26.39 -20.69 18.30
N ARG A 532 25.78 -20.59 17.11
CA ARG A 532 24.40 -20.08 16.92
C ARG A 532 23.33 -20.82 17.72
N LEU A 533 23.54 -22.12 17.99
CA LEU A 533 22.59 -22.94 18.77
C LEU A 533 22.83 -22.87 20.28
N CYS A 534 23.81 -22.09 20.75
CA CYS A 534 24.03 -21.86 22.17
C CYS A 534 23.04 -20.83 22.70
N ARG A 535 22.47 -21.05 23.89
CA ARG A 535 21.66 -20.03 24.60
C ARG A 535 22.39 -18.69 24.78
N HIS A 536 23.72 -18.74 24.93
CA HIS A 536 24.56 -17.55 25.11
C HIS A 536 24.93 -16.87 23.78
N ASN A 537 24.41 -17.32 22.64
CA ASN A 537 24.57 -16.61 21.38
C ASN A 537 23.70 -15.35 21.35
N THR A 538 22.52 -15.42 21.95
CA THR A 538 21.53 -14.33 22.04
C THR A 538 21.45 -13.70 23.43
N SER A 539 21.97 -14.38 24.47
CA SER A 539 22.06 -13.84 25.83
C SER A 539 23.51 -13.68 26.29
N PRO A 540 23.86 -12.61 27.00
CA PRO A 540 25.21 -12.46 27.53
C PRO A 540 25.50 -13.56 28.56
N ALA A 541 26.73 -14.06 28.58
CA ALA A 541 27.17 -15.02 29.59
C ALA A 541 27.67 -14.31 30.85
N ASP A 542 27.37 -14.88 32.02
CA ASP A 542 27.82 -14.35 33.32
C ASP A 542 29.33 -14.49 33.52
N LYS A 543 29.97 -15.41 32.79
CA LYS A 543 31.40 -15.72 32.90
C LYS A 543 32.12 -15.34 31.62
N ALA A 544 33.40 -14.99 31.76
CA ALA A 544 34.28 -14.76 30.64
C ALA A 544 34.33 -15.98 29.71
N LEU A 545 34.10 -15.74 28.41
CA LEU A 545 34.08 -16.78 27.40
C LEU A 545 35.48 -17.15 26.91
N ASN A 546 35.65 -18.41 26.50
CA ASN A 546 36.91 -18.89 25.93
C ASN A 546 37.11 -18.32 24.53
N LYS A 547 38.18 -17.55 24.34
CA LYS A 547 38.59 -17.05 23.03
C LYS A 547 39.16 -18.18 22.17
N CYS A 548 38.78 -18.24 20.90
CA CYS A 548 39.35 -19.19 19.95
C CYS A 548 40.86 -18.99 19.86
N LYS A 549 41.64 -20.01 20.26
CA LYS A 549 43.11 -19.97 20.17
C LYS A 549 43.62 -19.83 18.72
N GLY A 550 42.75 -20.05 17.74
CA GLY A 550 43.03 -19.91 16.31
C GLY A 550 42.99 -18.46 15.84
N CYS A 551 41.80 -17.99 15.48
CA CYS A 551 41.60 -16.64 14.95
C CYS A 551 41.57 -15.55 16.02
N GLY A 552 41.31 -15.88 17.29
CA GLY A 552 41.01 -14.88 18.31
C GLY A 552 39.63 -14.23 18.18
N ASP A 553 38.93 -14.34 17.06
CA ASP A 553 37.70 -13.59 16.82
C ASP A 553 36.43 -14.23 17.41
N ALA A 554 36.45 -15.53 17.70
CA ALA A 554 35.29 -16.27 18.21
C ALA A 554 35.40 -16.54 19.72
N PHE A 555 34.27 -16.46 20.42
CA PHE A 555 34.15 -16.68 21.86
C PHE A 555 33.20 -17.84 22.17
N TYR A 556 33.51 -18.68 23.15
CA TYR A 556 32.73 -19.89 23.46
C TYR A 556 32.50 -20.06 24.96
N CYS A 557 31.27 -20.37 25.36
CA CYS A 557 30.94 -20.64 26.78
C CYS A 557 31.50 -21.98 27.27
N SER A 558 31.77 -22.91 26.35
CA SER A 558 32.34 -24.23 26.65
C SER A 558 33.18 -24.75 25.49
N LYS A 559 34.03 -25.72 25.80
CA LYS A 559 34.78 -26.48 24.78
C LYS A 559 33.84 -27.20 23.81
N ASP A 560 32.68 -27.65 24.28
CA ASP A 560 31.68 -28.33 23.44
C ASP A 560 31.10 -27.38 22.39
N CYS A 561 30.75 -26.15 22.77
CA CYS A 561 30.30 -25.13 21.82
C CYS A 561 31.39 -24.80 20.79
N GLN A 562 32.66 -24.74 21.22
CA GLN A 562 33.79 -24.57 20.32
C GLN A 562 33.90 -25.73 19.31
N VAL A 563 33.81 -26.98 19.77
CA VAL A 563 33.92 -28.17 18.90
C VAL A 563 32.75 -28.25 17.92
N ARG A 564 31.53 -27.92 18.35
CA ARG A 564 30.35 -27.90 17.48
C ARG A 564 30.46 -26.82 16.41
N HIS A 565 30.73 -25.58 16.79
CA HIS A 565 30.95 -24.49 15.83
C HIS A 565 32.13 -24.76 14.89
N TRP A 566 33.20 -25.39 15.38
CA TRP A 566 34.34 -25.84 14.56
C TRP A 566 33.91 -26.79 13.43
N LYS A 567 33.07 -27.78 13.75
CA LYS A 567 32.53 -28.74 12.78
C LYS A 567 31.51 -28.12 11.83
N GLU A 568 30.76 -27.11 12.26
CA GLU A 568 29.77 -26.37 11.47
C GLU A 568 30.38 -25.31 10.52
N GLY A 569 31.68 -25.39 10.22
CA GLY A 569 32.34 -24.56 9.21
C GLY A 569 33.29 -23.48 9.76
N HIS A 570 33.37 -23.27 11.08
CA HIS A 570 34.36 -22.33 11.62
C HIS A 570 35.81 -22.76 11.31
N LYS A 571 36.04 -24.06 11.12
CA LYS A 571 37.33 -24.60 10.67
C LYS A 571 37.84 -23.88 9.42
N ASP A 572 36.98 -23.65 8.43
CA ASP A 572 37.36 -23.09 7.12
C ASP A 572 37.59 -21.57 7.20
N ALA A 573 36.84 -20.89 8.07
CA ALA A 573 36.99 -19.46 8.34
C ALA A 573 38.17 -19.12 9.28
N CYS A 574 38.69 -20.10 10.02
CA CYS A 574 39.72 -19.86 11.02
C CYS A 574 41.10 -19.61 10.39
N ARG A 575 41.54 -18.35 10.40
CA ARG A 575 42.80 -17.88 9.78
C ARG A 575 44.08 -18.65 10.18
N ARG A 576 44.12 -19.29 11.34
CA ARG A 576 45.31 -20.05 11.81
C ARG A 576 45.67 -21.25 10.90
N LEU A 577 44.76 -21.71 10.04
CA LEU A 577 45.01 -22.82 9.10
C LEU A 577 45.53 -22.37 7.72
N LYS A 578 45.68 -21.07 7.49
CA LYS A 578 46.28 -20.50 6.25
C LYS A 578 47.70 -19.96 6.52
N VAL A 579 48.54 -20.76 7.17
CA VAL A 579 50.00 -20.51 7.19
C VAL A 579 50.61 -21.24 6.02
#